data_AF-A0A7J2YM65-F1
#
_entry.id   AF-A0A7J2YM65-F1
#
_cell.length_a   1.000
_cell.length_b   1.000
_cell.length_c   1.000
_cell.angle_alpha   90.00
_cell.angle_beta   90.00
_cell.angle_gamma   90.00
#
_symmetry.space_group_name_H-M   'P 1'
#
loop_
_entity.id
_entity.type
_entity.pdbx_description
1 polymer ?
#
loop_
_entity_poly.entity_id
_entity_poly.type
_entity_poly.pdbx_seq_one_letter_code
_entity_poly.pdbx_strand_id
1 'polypeptide(L)'
;MQLNNVGPINCSEPDGYKSLYIRIKWTSPEDKPENATIYLFSIIPLDYFYYNLTEKISNATVNVWNNLTISLEPKKWLNNSANANWGNITGLKLELLWPNSANITSLVDGLFFGGFFKSPVENFSAYTLNFSITSLMQFIIKWVFLGGILYIMTRAFQAKTVWKPLLILTGFALITMFIQAIINIVAFSTLPTLQYPLEVIGGVQGESDAAYSKILEETWLVSEINRYVQIGIYVWTIALVAVATRLSTEFSWTKSFLIAAVAYFASLMIESFILG
;
A
#
# COMPACT_ATOMS: atom_id res chain seq x y z
N MET A 1 9.14 -21.49 -23.90
CA MET A 1 10.08 -20.78 -23.00
C MET A 1 10.15 -21.51 -21.67
N GLN A 2 11.33 -21.75 -21.12
CA GLN A 2 11.48 -22.37 -19.79
C GLN A 2 12.47 -21.56 -18.95
N LEU A 3 12.06 -21.23 -17.74
CA LEU A 3 12.86 -20.59 -16.71
C LEU A 3 13.11 -21.60 -15.60
N ASN A 4 14.39 -21.86 -15.32
CA ASN A 4 14.83 -22.71 -14.22
C ASN A 4 15.52 -21.85 -13.16
N ASN A 5 15.56 -22.35 -11.93
CA ASN A 5 16.24 -21.70 -10.80
C ASN A 5 15.69 -20.29 -10.48
N VAL A 6 14.36 -20.10 -10.54
CA VAL A 6 13.72 -18.83 -10.17
C VAL A 6 13.70 -18.57 -8.65
N GLY A 7 14.38 -19.43 -7.87
CA GLY A 7 14.34 -19.46 -6.42
C GLY A 7 13.11 -20.22 -5.89
N PRO A 8 13.09 -20.57 -4.59
CA PRO A 8 11.95 -21.24 -3.99
C PRO A 8 10.78 -20.26 -3.82
N ILE A 9 9.73 -20.43 -4.62
CA ILE A 9 8.51 -19.61 -4.56
C ILE A 9 7.42 -20.40 -3.85
N ASN A 10 6.93 -19.85 -2.73
CA ASN A 10 5.84 -20.44 -1.97
C ASN A 10 4.47 -19.94 -2.51
N CYS A 11 3.70 -20.87 -3.06
CA CYS A 11 2.33 -20.68 -3.54
C CYS A 11 1.31 -21.47 -2.72
N SER A 12 1.74 -22.12 -1.62
CA SER A 12 0.83 -22.86 -0.73
C SER A 12 -0.06 -21.93 0.07
N GLU A 13 -1.28 -22.36 0.32
CA GLU A 13 -2.17 -21.67 1.25
C GLU A 13 -1.70 -21.81 2.71
N PRO A 14 -1.95 -20.82 3.58
CA PRO A 14 -2.69 -19.57 3.34
C PRO A 14 -1.83 -18.40 2.83
N ASP A 15 -0.52 -18.42 3.10
CA ASP A 15 0.37 -17.25 3.01
C ASP A 15 1.15 -17.11 1.69
N GLY A 16 1.07 -18.10 0.81
CA GLY A 16 1.76 -18.09 -0.47
C GLY A 16 1.12 -17.18 -1.51
N TYR A 17 1.83 -16.97 -2.61
CA TYR A 17 1.31 -16.26 -3.78
C TYR A 17 0.04 -16.93 -4.32
N LYS A 18 -0.92 -16.12 -4.74
CA LYS A 18 -2.27 -16.55 -5.12
C LYS A 18 -2.55 -16.41 -6.60
N SER A 19 -1.74 -15.60 -7.28
CA SER A 19 -1.90 -15.30 -8.68
C SER A 19 -0.54 -15.29 -9.37
N LEU A 20 -0.52 -15.73 -10.61
CA LEU A 20 0.58 -15.55 -11.53
C LEU A 20 0.12 -14.60 -12.62
N TYR A 21 0.90 -13.56 -12.85
CA TYR A 21 0.64 -12.55 -13.86
C TYR A 21 1.68 -12.68 -14.97
N ILE A 22 1.23 -12.55 -16.22
CA ILE A 22 2.10 -12.61 -17.39
C ILE A 22 1.45 -11.83 -18.54
N ARG A 23 2.27 -11.11 -19.30
CA ARG A 23 1.88 -10.46 -20.56
C ARG A 23 2.48 -11.23 -21.72
N ILE A 24 1.66 -11.54 -22.72
CA ILE A 24 2.09 -12.27 -23.90
C ILE A 24 1.64 -11.51 -25.15
N LYS A 25 2.55 -11.37 -26.11
CA LYS A 25 2.31 -10.81 -27.44
C LYS A 25 3.04 -11.66 -28.46
N TRP A 26 2.39 -12.06 -29.54
CA TRP A 26 3.09 -12.64 -30.68
C TRP A 26 2.97 -11.75 -31.90
N THR A 27 3.98 -11.81 -32.76
CA THR A 27 4.08 -10.99 -33.98
C THR A 27 4.19 -11.84 -35.25
N SER A 28 4.57 -13.11 -35.10
CA SER A 28 4.63 -14.09 -36.17
C SER A 28 4.48 -15.50 -35.59
N PRO A 29 3.76 -16.42 -36.25
CA PRO A 29 2.87 -16.20 -37.41
C PRO A 29 1.63 -15.38 -37.05
N GLU A 30 0.84 -14.95 -38.05
CA GLU A 30 -0.47 -14.31 -37.80
C GLU A 30 -1.47 -15.28 -37.14
N ASP A 31 -1.31 -16.57 -37.43
CA ASP A 31 -2.08 -17.64 -36.80
C ASP A 31 -1.88 -17.65 -35.28
N LYS A 32 -2.98 -17.81 -34.56
CA LYS A 32 -2.99 -17.96 -33.11
C LYS A 32 -2.45 -19.34 -32.70
N PRO A 33 -1.85 -19.45 -31.50
CA PRO A 33 -1.52 -20.75 -30.95
C PRO A 33 -2.80 -21.57 -30.73
N GLU A 34 -2.79 -22.84 -31.16
CA GLU A 34 -3.87 -23.80 -30.92
C GLU A 34 -3.94 -24.18 -29.45
N ASN A 35 -2.78 -24.39 -28.84
CA ASN A 35 -2.68 -24.79 -27.45
C ASN A 35 -1.69 -23.91 -26.71
N ALA A 36 -2.06 -23.53 -25.50
CA ALA A 36 -1.21 -22.81 -24.59
C ALA A 36 -1.26 -23.47 -23.22
N THR A 37 -0.11 -23.86 -22.69
CA THR A 37 -0.02 -24.50 -21.37
C THR A 37 1.11 -23.86 -20.60
N ILE A 38 0.86 -23.61 -19.32
CA ILE A 38 1.88 -23.16 -18.38
C ILE A 38 2.14 -24.27 -17.36
N TYR A 39 3.41 -24.43 -17.02
CA TYR A 39 3.90 -25.44 -16.09
C TYR A 39 4.64 -24.74 -14.95
N LEU A 40 4.39 -25.20 -13.73
CA LEU A 40 5.11 -24.78 -12.52
C LEU A 40 5.83 -26.00 -11.94
N PHE A 41 7.15 -25.96 -11.95
CA PHE A 41 7.99 -27.07 -11.51
C PHE A 41 8.30 -26.95 -10.02
N SER A 42 8.21 -28.07 -9.31
CA SER A 42 8.72 -28.20 -7.95
C SER A 42 10.25 -28.35 -7.97
N ILE A 43 10.86 -28.80 -6.87
CA ILE A 43 12.31 -29.07 -6.79
C ILE A 43 12.76 -30.06 -7.88
N ILE A 44 11.98 -31.12 -8.10
CA ILE A 44 12.27 -32.14 -9.11
C ILE A 44 11.48 -31.78 -10.38
N PRO A 45 12.12 -31.67 -11.56
CA PRO A 45 11.44 -31.28 -12.80
C PRO A 45 10.31 -32.21 -13.26
N LEU A 46 10.28 -33.46 -12.77
CA LEU A 46 9.20 -34.42 -13.03
C LEU A 46 7.93 -34.12 -12.21
N ASP A 47 8.08 -33.37 -11.11
CA ASP A 47 7.01 -33.00 -10.19
C ASP A 47 6.52 -31.59 -10.49
N TYR A 48 5.48 -31.49 -11.31
CA TYR A 48 4.95 -30.19 -11.75
C TYR A 48 3.44 -30.10 -11.72
N PHE A 49 2.97 -28.86 -11.67
CA PHE A 49 1.60 -28.46 -11.94
C PHE A 49 1.51 -27.91 -13.36
N TYR A 50 0.39 -28.11 -14.03
CA TYR A 50 0.12 -27.48 -15.31
C TYR A 50 -1.30 -26.92 -15.40
N TYR A 51 -1.44 -25.86 -16.19
CA TYR A 51 -2.67 -25.14 -16.39
C TYR A 51 -2.86 -24.79 -17.86
N ASN A 52 -4.05 -25.07 -18.37
CA ASN A 52 -4.41 -24.79 -19.75
C ASN A 52 -4.80 -23.31 -19.91
N LEU A 53 -4.06 -22.59 -20.74
CA LEU A 53 -4.26 -21.18 -21.08
C LEU A 53 -4.97 -20.98 -22.43
N THR A 54 -5.30 -22.05 -23.17
CA THR A 54 -5.88 -21.98 -24.51
C THR A 54 -7.13 -21.10 -24.54
N GLU A 55 -8.05 -21.25 -23.59
CA GLU A 55 -9.26 -20.42 -23.55
C GLU A 55 -8.94 -18.94 -23.31
N LYS A 56 -7.95 -18.63 -22.47
CA LYS A 56 -7.56 -17.24 -22.17
C LYS A 56 -6.86 -16.56 -23.34
N ILE A 57 -6.19 -17.33 -24.19
CA ILE A 57 -5.48 -16.84 -25.39
C ILE A 57 -6.38 -16.94 -26.64
N SER A 58 -7.53 -17.60 -26.57
CA SER A 58 -8.43 -17.76 -27.72
C SER A 58 -8.94 -16.43 -28.30
N ASN A 59 -9.10 -15.42 -27.45
CA ASN A 59 -9.55 -14.05 -27.78
C ASN A 59 -8.39 -13.08 -28.00
N ALA A 60 -7.15 -13.54 -27.88
CA ALA A 60 -5.99 -12.69 -28.03
C ALA A 60 -5.76 -12.32 -29.50
N THR A 61 -5.34 -11.07 -29.73
CA THR A 61 -5.09 -10.51 -31.06
C THR A 61 -3.60 -10.46 -31.37
N VAL A 62 -3.24 -10.75 -32.62
CA VAL A 62 -1.86 -10.65 -33.11
C VAL A 62 -1.34 -9.23 -32.93
N ASN A 63 -0.06 -9.10 -32.58
CA ASN A 63 0.63 -7.83 -32.35
C ASN A 63 0.07 -6.97 -31.18
N VAL A 64 -0.84 -7.50 -30.37
CA VAL A 64 -1.40 -6.85 -29.18
C VAL A 64 -0.93 -7.58 -27.91
N TRP A 65 -0.65 -6.82 -26.85
CA TRP A 65 -0.33 -7.39 -25.54
C TRP A 65 -1.59 -7.94 -24.88
N ASN A 66 -1.52 -9.19 -24.44
CA ASN A 66 -2.60 -9.84 -23.70
C ASN A 66 -2.16 -10.06 -22.27
N ASN A 67 -2.87 -9.43 -21.34
CA ASN A 67 -2.60 -9.51 -19.91
C ASN A 67 -3.35 -10.72 -19.35
N LEU A 68 -2.60 -11.67 -18.79
CA LEU A 68 -3.15 -12.90 -18.23
C LEU A 68 -2.95 -12.91 -16.71
N THR A 69 -4.05 -13.00 -15.99
CA THR A 69 -4.07 -13.31 -14.55
C THR A 69 -4.48 -14.76 -14.37
N ILE A 70 -3.61 -15.55 -13.74
CA ILE A 70 -3.80 -16.99 -13.52
C ILE A 70 -3.88 -17.22 -12.02
N SER A 71 -5.03 -17.70 -11.54
CA SER A 71 -5.19 -18.08 -10.13
C SER A 71 -4.36 -19.33 -9.83
N LEU A 72 -3.61 -19.31 -8.73
CA LEU A 72 -2.80 -20.40 -8.20
C LEU A 72 -3.58 -21.30 -7.22
N GLU A 73 -4.91 -21.32 -7.34
CA GLU A 73 -5.77 -22.24 -6.59
C GLU A 73 -5.48 -23.70 -6.98
N PRO A 74 -5.10 -24.58 -6.03
CA PRO A 74 -4.72 -25.97 -6.33
C PRO A 74 -5.78 -26.77 -7.10
N LYS A 75 -7.06 -26.45 -6.92
CA LYS A 75 -8.19 -27.14 -7.59
C LYS A 75 -8.28 -26.88 -9.09
N LYS A 76 -7.72 -25.77 -9.57
CA LYS A 76 -7.77 -25.38 -10.99
C LYS A 76 -6.59 -25.91 -11.80
N TRP A 77 -5.56 -26.39 -11.12
CA TRP A 77 -4.35 -26.92 -11.72
C TRP A 77 -4.36 -28.43 -11.70
N LEU A 78 -3.80 -29.03 -12.73
CA LEU A 78 -3.58 -30.47 -12.78
C LEU A 78 -2.15 -30.75 -12.34
N ASN A 79 -1.96 -31.79 -11.54
CA ASN A 79 -0.64 -32.25 -11.10
C ASN A 79 -0.22 -33.47 -11.91
N ASN A 80 1.06 -33.52 -12.27
CA ASN A 80 1.62 -34.70 -12.94
C ASN A 80 2.05 -35.78 -11.92
N SER A 81 2.25 -35.41 -10.66
CA SER A 81 2.78 -36.26 -9.61
C SER A 81 2.16 -35.91 -8.26
N ALA A 82 2.05 -36.90 -7.37
CA ALA A 82 1.64 -36.71 -5.98
C ALA A 82 2.69 -35.94 -5.15
N ASN A 83 3.93 -35.88 -5.63
CA ASN A 83 5.04 -35.19 -4.95
C ASN A 83 5.17 -33.71 -5.36
N ALA A 84 4.35 -33.23 -6.31
CA ALA A 84 4.35 -31.82 -6.69
C ALA A 84 3.96 -30.95 -5.49
N ASN A 85 4.74 -29.91 -5.22
CA ASN A 85 4.64 -29.13 -3.99
C ASN A 85 4.53 -27.62 -4.29
N TRP A 86 3.36 -27.05 -3.98
CA TRP A 86 3.09 -25.61 -4.10
C TRP A 86 3.98 -24.74 -3.23
N GLY A 87 4.56 -25.29 -2.16
CA GLY A 87 5.40 -24.54 -1.22
C GLY A 87 6.81 -24.27 -1.74
N ASN A 88 7.21 -24.91 -2.84
CA ASN A 88 8.55 -24.79 -3.38
C ASN A 88 8.56 -24.93 -4.91
N ILE A 89 8.02 -23.92 -5.59
CA ILE A 89 8.10 -23.79 -7.04
C ILE A 89 9.49 -23.24 -7.40
N THR A 90 10.24 -23.95 -8.24
CA THR A 90 11.63 -23.60 -8.60
C THR A 90 11.81 -23.28 -10.08
N GLY A 91 10.78 -23.52 -10.90
CA GLY A 91 10.83 -23.28 -12.33
C GLY A 91 9.45 -23.06 -12.95
N LEU A 92 9.46 -22.52 -14.16
CA LEU A 92 8.26 -22.24 -14.94
C LEU A 92 8.52 -22.56 -16.42
N LYS A 93 7.59 -23.21 -17.10
CA LYS A 93 7.61 -23.36 -18.57
C LYS A 93 6.31 -22.83 -19.15
N LEU A 94 6.42 -21.98 -20.15
CA LEU A 94 5.32 -21.60 -21.02
C LEU A 94 5.50 -22.32 -22.36
N GLU A 95 4.49 -23.09 -22.72
CA GLU A 95 4.40 -23.84 -23.96
C GLU A 95 3.25 -23.30 -24.80
N LEU A 96 3.58 -22.90 -26.02
CA LEU A 96 2.64 -22.43 -27.02
C LEU A 96 2.84 -23.31 -28.24
N LEU A 97 1.75 -23.88 -28.75
CA LEU A 97 1.74 -24.78 -29.90
C LEU A 97 0.95 -24.13 -31.02
N TRP A 98 1.54 -24.06 -32.21
CA TRP A 98 0.93 -23.48 -33.40
C TRP A 98 0.44 -24.60 -34.34
N PRO A 99 -0.60 -24.32 -35.15
CA PRO A 99 -1.19 -25.31 -36.06
C PRO A 99 -0.18 -25.79 -37.12
N ASN A 100 0.64 -24.85 -37.61
CA ASN A 100 1.59 -25.07 -38.68
C ASN A 100 3.01 -24.77 -38.22
N SER A 101 3.98 -25.48 -38.80
CA SER A 101 5.39 -25.14 -38.63
C SER A 101 5.68 -23.77 -39.26
N ALA A 102 6.10 -22.82 -38.44
CA ALA A 102 6.41 -21.45 -38.87
C ALA A 102 7.51 -20.85 -37.99
N ASN A 103 8.12 -19.75 -38.48
CA ASN A 103 9.02 -18.94 -37.67
C ASN A 103 8.21 -18.14 -36.65
N ILE A 104 8.31 -18.56 -35.39
CA ILE A 104 7.53 -17.99 -34.28
C ILE A 104 8.32 -16.88 -33.62
N THR A 105 7.69 -15.71 -33.48
CA THR A 105 8.17 -14.61 -32.65
C THR A 105 7.12 -14.27 -31.60
N SER A 106 7.39 -14.69 -30.36
CA SER A 106 6.55 -14.42 -29.18
C SER A 106 7.36 -13.67 -28.13
N LEU A 107 6.75 -12.64 -27.58
CA LEU A 107 7.26 -11.75 -26.55
C LEU A 107 6.50 -12.03 -25.26
N VAL A 108 7.25 -12.15 -24.18
CA VAL A 108 6.72 -12.37 -22.83
C VAL A 108 7.28 -11.28 -21.94
N ASP A 109 6.42 -10.64 -21.18
CA ASP A 109 6.79 -9.57 -20.24
C ASP A 109 5.93 -9.63 -18.97
N GLY A 110 6.33 -8.91 -17.92
CA GLY A 110 5.55 -8.75 -16.70
C GLY A 110 5.26 -10.07 -15.98
N LEU A 111 6.19 -11.01 -16.00
CA LEU A 111 6.08 -12.29 -15.31
C LEU A 111 6.40 -12.13 -13.82
N PHE A 112 5.40 -12.23 -12.96
CA PHE A 112 5.61 -12.23 -11.50
C PHE A 112 4.49 -12.95 -10.77
N PHE A 113 4.80 -13.42 -9.57
CA PHE A 113 3.85 -14.00 -8.64
C PHE A 113 3.27 -12.88 -7.77
N GLY A 114 1.95 -12.76 -7.75
CA GLY A 114 1.24 -11.83 -6.88
C GLY A 114 0.43 -12.57 -5.82
N GLY A 115 0.31 -11.93 -4.67
CA GLY A 115 -0.38 -12.48 -3.52
C GLY A 115 -1.26 -11.41 -2.87
N PHE A 116 -1.91 -11.79 -1.77
CA PHE A 116 -2.54 -10.79 -0.92
C PHE A 116 -1.45 -9.91 -0.34
N PHE A 117 -1.60 -8.59 -0.49
CA PHE A 117 -0.80 -7.68 0.32
C PHE A 117 -1.33 -7.82 1.74
N LYS A 118 -0.55 -8.49 2.59
CA LYS A 118 -0.81 -8.52 4.01
C LYS A 118 -0.89 -7.08 4.48
N SER A 119 -2.02 -6.71 5.09
CA SER A 119 -2.14 -5.39 5.72
C SER A 119 -0.95 -5.21 6.67
N PRO A 120 -0.37 -4.01 6.80
CA PRO A 120 0.71 -3.76 7.75
C PRO A 120 0.39 -4.26 9.18
N VAL A 121 -0.90 -4.40 9.51
CA VAL A 121 -1.42 -4.95 10.78
C VAL A 121 -1.12 -6.45 10.97
N GLU A 122 -0.98 -7.25 9.89
CA GLU A 122 -0.75 -8.70 10.00
C GLU A 122 0.66 -9.05 10.48
N ASN A 123 1.64 -8.15 10.29
CA ASN A 123 2.97 -8.28 10.89
C ASN A 123 3.04 -7.44 12.19
N PHE A 124 2.08 -7.73 13.08
CA PHE A 124 1.72 -6.90 14.23
C PHE A 124 2.91 -6.48 15.08
N SER A 125 3.90 -7.35 15.33
CA SER A 125 5.04 -7.05 16.21
C SER A 125 6.00 -6.01 15.61
N ALA A 126 6.42 -6.20 14.36
CA ALA A 126 7.33 -5.29 13.68
C ALA A 126 6.64 -3.97 13.30
N TYR A 127 5.39 -4.04 12.85
CA TYR A 127 4.61 -2.86 12.51
C TYR A 127 4.26 -2.03 13.73
N THR A 128 3.81 -2.64 14.84
CA THR A 128 3.46 -1.90 16.07
C THR A 128 4.66 -1.17 16.65
N LEU A 129 5.85 -1.79 16.67
CA LEU A 129 7.06 -1.12 17.13
C LEU A 129 7.43 0.07 16.25
N ASN A 130 7.50 -0.12 14.93
CA ASN A 130 7.84 0.97 14.00
C ASN A 130 6.80 2.09 14.01
N PHE A 131 5.51 1.74 14.03
CA PHE A 131 4.41 2.70 14.13
C PHE A 131 4.46 3.48 15.44
N SER A 132 4.72 2.81 16.57
CA SER A 132 4.83 3.46 17.89
C SER A 132 6.00 4.42 17.95
N ILE A 133 7.17 4.02 17.43
CA ILE A 133 8.35 4.89 17.36
C ILE A 133 8.06 6.11 16.48
N THR A 134 7.50 5.89 15.29
CA THR A 134 7.16 6.97 14.35
C THR A 134 6.15 7.94 14.96
N SER A 135 5.10 7.42 15.59
CA SER A 135 4.06 8.22 16.24
C SER A 135 4.61 9.00 17.44
N LEU A 136 5.49 8.39 18.24
CA LEU A 136 6.15 9.06 19.36
C LEU A 136 7.05 10.19 18.87
N MET A 137 7.81 9.97 17.80
CA MET A 137 8.67 10.99 17.20
C MET A 137 7.86 12.15 16.65
N GLN A 138 6.78 11.87 15.92
CA GLN A 138 5.82 12.89 15.45
C GLN A 138 5.25 13.70 16.61
N PHE A 139 4.80 13.03 17.67
CA PHE A 139 4.30 13.70 18.87
C PHE A 139 5.37 14.59 19.51
N ILE A 140 6.60 14.10 19.69
CA ILE A 140 7.69 14.88 20.32
C ILE A 140 8.03 16.10 19.48
N ILE A 141 8.21 15.93 18.16
CA ILE A 141 8.50 17.03 17.23
C ILE A 141 7.39 18.07 17.34
N LYS A 142 6.13 17.64 17.19
CA LYS A 142 4.99 18.54 17.23
C LYS A 142 4.87 19.27 18.56
N TRP A 143 5.04 18.55 19.66
CA TRP A 143 4.98 19.08 21.02
C TRP A 143 6.03 20.15 21.28
N VAL A 144 7.28 19.89 20.89
CA VAL A 144 8.39 20.81 21.07
C VAL A 144 8.23 22.07 20.21
N PHE A 145 7.91 21.92 18.92
CA PHE A 145 7.76 23.07 18.02
C PHE A 145 6.52 23.89 18.35
N LEU A 146 5.38 23.25 18.60
CA LEU A 146 4.16 23.95 18.98
C LEU A 146 4.35 24.71 20.30
N GLY A 147 4.91 24.06 21.33
CA GLY A 147 5.24 24.70 22.61
C GLY A 147 6.24 25.85 22.43
N GLY A 148 7.28 25.64 21.62
CA GLY A 148 8.29 26.63 21.23
C GLY A 148 7.69 27.89 20.63
N ILE A 149 6.89 27.73 19.59
CA ILE A 149 6.27 28.85 18.88
C ILE A 149 5.26 29.56 19.77
N LEU A 150 4.45 28.82 20.54
CA LEU A 150 3.53 29.43 21.51
C LEU A 150 4.26 30.29 22.54
N TYR A 151 5.41 29.83 23.05
CA TYR A 151 6.20 30.61 24.00
C TYR A 151 6.74 31.89 23.39
N ILE A 152 7.30 31.81 22.18
CA ILE A 152 7.81 32.99 21.45
C ILE A 152 6.67 33.98 21.20
N MET A 153 5.53 33.50 20.70
CA MET A 153 4.37 34.35 20.38
C MET A 153 3.80 35.01 21.63
N THR A 154 3.57 34.25 22.71
CA THR A 154 3.05 34.82 23.97
C THR A 154 4.00 35.88 24.56
N ARG A 155 5.32 35.65 24.49
CA ARG A 155 6.33 36.65 24.87
C ARG A 155 6.36 37.87 23.97
N ALA A 156 6.20 37.70 22.65
CA ALA A 156 6.14 38.82 21.70
C ALA A 156 4.94 39.75 21.99
N PHE A 157 3.82 39.19 22.46
CA PHE A 157 2.67 39.93 22.95
C PHE A 157 2.79 40.38 24.42
N GLN A 158 4.00 40.35 24.99
CA GLN A 158 4.34 40.82 26.33
C GLN A 158 3.63 40.09 27.49
N ALA A 159 3.14 38.86 27.28
CA ALA A 159 2.59 38.06 28.39
C ALA A 159 3.67 37.54 29.34
N LYS A 160 3.32 37.46 30.62
CA LYS A 160 4.13 36.80 31.66
C LYS A 160 3.91 35.29 31.59
N THR A 161 4.53 34.65 30.60
CA THR A 161 4.37 33.21 30.37
C THR A 161 5.61 32.44 30.82
N VAL A 162 5.40 31.35 31.55
CA VAL A 162 6.46 30.43 31.98
C VAL A 162 6.49 29.23 31.02
N TRP A 163 7.70 28.85 30.58
CA TRP A 163 7.91 27.78 29.61
C TRP A 163 7.31 26.43 30.03
N LYS A 164 7.62 25.97 31.25
CA LYS A 164 7.24 24.63 31.72
C LYS A 164 5.71 24.41 31.74
N PRO A 165 4.88 25.27 32.36
CA PRO A 165 3.43 25.10 32.35
C PRO A 165 2.83 25.12 30.93
N LEU A 166 3.34 26.00 30.06
CA LEU A 166 2.88 26.10 28.67
C LEU A 166 3.16 24.81 27.90
N LEU A 167 4.36 24.25 28.05
CA LEU A 167 4.75 22.99 27.41
C LEU A 167 3.86 21.83 27.90
N ILE A 168 3.59 21.75 29.20
CA ILE A 168 2.70 20.73 29.79
C ILE A 168 1.29 20.83 29.19
N LEU A 169 0.70 22.04 29.17
CA LEU A 169 -0.64 22.26 28.63
C LEU A 169 -0.71 21.96 27.12
N THR A 170 0.35 22.28 26.38
CA THR A 170 0.46 21.94 24.95
C THR A 170 0.47 20.42 24.76
N GLY A 171 1.18 19.68 25.62
CA GLY A 171 1.18 18.22 25.60
C GLY A 171 -0.21 17.63 25.79
N PHE A 172 -1.01 18.19 26.72
CA PHE A 172 -2.40 17.79 26.91
C PHE A 172 -3.28 18.14 25.69
N ALA A 173 -3.09 19.28 25.04
CA ALA A 173 -3.85 19.66 23.85
C ALA A 173 -3.61 18.69 22.67
N LEU A 174 -2.43 18.07 22.60
CA LEU A 174 -2.07 17.08 21.60
C LEU A 174 -2.69 15.69 21.83
N ILE A 175 -3.52 15.51 22.87
CA ILE A 175 -4.35 14.30 23.02
C ILE A 175 -5.19 13.99 21.77
N THR A 176 -5.52 15.04 21.01
CA THR A 176 -6.20 14.97 19.73
C THR A 176 -5.47 14.09 18.70
N MET A 177 -4.13 14.04 18.71
CA MET A 177 -3.35 13.13 17.85
C MET A 177 -3.59 11.66 18.21
N PHE A 178 -3.71 11.34 19.49
CA PHE A 178 -4.00 9.98 19.95
C PHE A 178 -5.41 9.55 19.52
N ILE A 179 -6.39 10.44 19.65
CA ILE A 179 -7.76 10.19 19.20
C ILE A 179 -7.80 9.99 17.68
N GLN A 180 -7.07 10.82 16.92
CA GLN A 180 -6.94 10.67 15.47
C GLN A 180 -6.36 9.30 15.10
N ALA A 181 -5.31 8.84 15.80
CA ALA A 181 -4.72 7.53 15.56
C ALA A 181 -5.73 6.39 15.78
N ILE A 182 -6.54 6.46 16.84
CA ILE A 182 -7.60 5.46 17.09
C ILE A 182 -8.64 5.46 15.97
N ILE A 183 -9.12 6.64 15.56
CA ILE A 183 -10.11 6.76 14.47
C ILE A 183 -9.56 6.15 13.18
N ASN A 184 -8.30 6.45 12.87
CA ASN A 184 -7.64 5.93 11.68
C ASN A 184 -7.48 4.41 11.75
N ILE A 185 -7.07 3.85 12.89
CA ILE A 185 -6.99 2.38 13.06
C ILE A 185 -8.35 1.73 12.81
N VAL A 186 -9.43 2.29 13.37
CA VAL A 186 -10.79 1.77 13.15
C VAL A 186 -11.18 1.88 11.67
N ALA A 187 -10.95 3.03 11.03
CA ALA A 187 -11.24 3.22 9.62
C ALA A 187 -10.47 2.22 8.73
N PHE A 188 -9.17 2.06 8.94
CA PHE A 188 -8.35 1.10 8.19
C PHE A 188 -8.73 -0.36 8.45
N SER A 189 -9.24 -0.69 9.64
CA SER A 189 -9.72 -2.05 9.93
C SER A 189 -10.98 -2.45 9.15
N THR A 190 -11.70 -1.46 8.60
CA THR A 190 -12.87 -1.71 7.75
C THR A 190 -12.53 -1.89 6.28
N LEU A 191 -11.27 -1.69 5.88
CA LEU A 191 -10.88 -1.88 4.49
C LEU A 191 -10.94 -3.36 4.09
N PRO A 192 -11.47 -3.67 2.91
CA PRO A 192 -11.36 -5.01 2.34
C PRO A 192 -9.88 -5.34 2.05
N THR A 193 -9.59 -6.63 1.88
CA THR A 193 -8.27 -7.10 1.48
C THR A 193 -7.94 -6.61 0.06
N LEU A 194 -7.03 -5.65 -0.05
CA LEU A 194 -6.63 -5.06 -1.33
C LEU A 194 -5.72 -6.03 -2.11
N GLN A 195 -6.12 -6.36 -3.33
CA GLN A 195 -5.27 -7.06 -4.29
C GLN A 195 -4.66 -6.05 -5.25
N TYR A 196 -3.33 -5.96 -5.25
CA TYR A 196 -2.62 -5.09 -6.20
C TYR A 196 -2.36 -5.86 -7.49
N PRO A 197 -3.01 -5.49 -8.61
CA PRO A 197 -2.78 -6.17 -9.87
C PRO A 197 -1.45 -5.72 -10.51
N LEU A 198 -0.98 -6.46 -11.54
CA LEU A 198 0.27 -6.18 -12.26
C LEU A 198 0.38 -4.74 -12.71
N GLU A 199 -0.73 -4.20 -13.17
CA GLU A 199 -0.85 -2.89 -13.74
C GLU A 199 -0.42 -1.78 -12.75
N VAL A 200 -0.56 -2.00 -11.43
CA VAL A 200 -0.12 -1.01 -10.41
C VAL A 200 1.38 -1.06 -10.16
N ILE A 201 2.00 -2.25 -10.21
CA ILE A 201 3.40 -2.46 -9.79
C ILE A 201 4.38 -2.35 -10.98
N GLY A 202 3.92 -2.68 -12.19
CA GLY A 202 4.74 -2.67 -13.41
C GLY A 202 3.94 -2.43 -14.70
N GLY A 203 2.78 -1.77 -14.59
CA GLY A 203 1.92 -1.43 -15.73
C GLY A 203 2.60 -0.53 -16.74
N VAL A 204 2.18 -0.65 -18.00
CA VAL A 204 2.53 0.32 -19.04
C VAL A 204 1.82 1.64 -18.73
N GLN A 205 2.39 2.77 -19.13
CA GLN A 205 1.82 4.11 -18.89
C GLN A 205 0.32 4.15 -19.28
N GLY A 206 -0.56 4.45 -18.31
CA GLY A 206 -2.02 4.46 -18.45
C GLY A 206 -2.75 3.26 -17.83
N GLU A 207 -2.13 2.07 -17.80
CA GLU A 207 -2.70 0.90 -17.11
C GLU A 207 -2.57 1.05 -15.59
N SER A 208 -1.46 1.63 -15.13
CA SER A 208 -1.23 1.98 -13.72
C SER A 208 -2.30 2.90 -13.18
N ASP A 209 -2.71 3.88 -13.97
CA ASP A 209 -3.69 4.89 -13.54
C ASP A 209 -5.09 4.28 -13.43
N ALA A 210 -5.45 3.41 -14.39
CA ALA A 210 -6.71 2.67 -14.36
C ALA A 210 -6.76 1.71 -13.15
N ALA A 211 -5.69 0.96 -12.89
CA ALA A 211 -5.65 0.04 -11.77
C ALA A 211 -5.59 0.78 -10.41
N TYR A 212 -4.87 1.90 -10.34
CA TYR A 212 -4.87 2.78 -9.17
C TYR A 212 -6.26 3.37 -8.91
N SER A 213 -7.00 3.77 -9.95
CA SER A 213 -8.36 4.29 -9.81
C SER A 213 -9.31 3.29 -9.15
N LYS A 214 -9.15 1.99 -9.45
CA LYS A 214 -9.94 0.92 -8.82
C LYS A 214 -9.60 0.73 -7.34
N ILE A 215 -8.33 0.84 -6.97
CA ILE A 215 -7.91 0.81 -5.56
C ILE A 215 -8.43 2.06 -4.82
N LEU A 216 -8.38 3.23 -5.47
CA LEU A 216 -8.93 4.46 -4.91
C LEU A 216 -10.45 4.33 -4.70
N GLU A 217 -11.16 3.68 -5.62
CA GLU A 217 -12.57 3.37 -5.48
C GLU A 217 -12.81 2.40 -4.32
N GLU A 218 -12.02 1.35 -4.14
CA GLU A 218 -12.17 0.44 -2.99
C GLU A 218 -11.81 1.11 -1.63
N THR A 219 -11.00 2.17 -1.66
CA THR A 219 -10.55 2.89 -0.45
C THR A 219 -11.24 4.24 -0.23
N TRP A 220 -12.20 4.61 -1.07
CA TRP A 220 -12.75 5.97 -1.14
C TRP A 220 -13.34 6.43 0.20
N LEU A 221 -14.10 5.54 0.87
CA LEU A 221 -14.73 5.84 2.15
C LEU A 221 -13.71 6.18 3.23
N VAL A 222 -12.61 5.41 3.30
CA VAL A 222 -11.57 5.61 4.31
C VAL A 222 -10.81 6.90 4.02
N SER A 223 -10.53 7.21 2.76
CA SER A 223 -9.92 8.48 2.36
C SER A 223 -10.80 9.68 2.76
N GLU A 224 -12.10 9.61 2.48
CA GLU A 224 -13.05 10.68 2.78
C GLU A 224 -13.22 10.87 4.31
N ILE A 225 -13.35 9.78 5.06
CA ILE A 225 -13.37 9.80 6.54
C ILE A 225 -12.10 10.44 7.07
N ASN A 226 -10.92 9.99 6.62
CA ASN A 226 -9.65 10.51 7.10
C ASN A 226 -9.52 12.02 6.83
N ARG A 227 -10.00 12.51 5.67
CA ARG A 227 -10.00 13.94 5.34
C ARG A 227 -10.85 14.76 6.31
N TYR A 228 -12.09 14.34 6.57
CA TYR A 228 -12.97 15.08 7.49
C TYR A 228 -12.49 14.99 8.94
N VAL A 229 -12.02 13.82 9.36
CA VAL A 229 -11.42 13.61 10.68
C VAL A 229 -10.22 14.53 10.86
N GLN A 230 -9.33 14.63 9.88
CA GLN A 230 -8.16 15.50 9.94
C GLN A 230 -8.55 16.98 10.12
N ILE A 231 -9.54 17.47 9.36
CA ILE A 231 -10.05 18.84 9.52
C ILE A 231 -10.62 19.04 10.93
N GLY A 232 -11.44 18.10 11.41
CA GLY A 232 -12.02 18.15 12.75
C GLY A 232 -10.97 18.17 13.85
N ILE A 233 -9.92 17.35 13.71
CA ILE A 233 -8.79 17.28 14.63
C ILE A 233 -8.02 18.61 14.64
N TYR A 234 -7.77 19.21 13.47
CA TYR A 234 -7.09 20.52 13.41
C TYR A 234 -7.84 21.60 14.18
N VAL A 235 -9.15 21.70 13.95
CA VAL A 235 -10.00 22.67 14.65
C VAL A 235 -10.00 22.39 16.16
N TRP A 236 -10.10 21.12 16.56
CA TRP A 236 -10.10 20.71 17.96
C TRP A 236 -8.77 21.00 18.66
N THR A 237 -7.64 20.68 18.03
CA THR A 237 -6.31 20.98 18.58
C THR A 237 -6.12 22.49 18.75
N ILE A 238 -6.49 23.29 17.74
CA ILE A 238 -6.40 24.76 17.82
C ILE A 238 -7.26 25.29 18.98
N ALA A 239 -8.48 24.77 19.15
CA ALA A 239 -9.35 25.17 20.26
C ALA A 239 -8.73 24.84 21.64
N LEU A 240 -8.20 23.63 21.82
CA LEU A 240 -7.54 23.23 23.07
C LEU A 240 -6.27 24.06 23.34
N VAL A 241 -5.48 24.34 22.31
CA VAL A 241 -4.29 25.20 22.43
C VAL A 241 -4.69 26.64 22.75
N ALA A 242 -5.78 27.16 22.19
CA ALA A 242 -6.29 28.49 22.52
C ALA A 242 -6.75 28.57 23.99
N VAL A 243 -7.45 27.54 24.48
CA VAL A 243 -7.81 27.41 25.90
C VAL A 243 -6.56 27.37 26.77
N ALA A 244 -5.59 26.51 26.46
CA ALA A 244 -4.32 26.41 27.18
C ALA A 244 -3.57 27.75 27.22
N THR A 245 -3.52 28.44 26.09
CA THR A 245 -2.88 29.76 25.97
C THR A 245 -3.60 30.78 26.84
N ARG A 246 -4.93 30.84 26.80
CA ARG A 246 -5.75 31.74 27.63
C ARG A 246 -5.69 31.40 29.12
N LEU A 247 -5.48 30.15 29.50
CA LEU A 247 -5.29 29.79 30.92
C LEU A 247 -3.88 30.16 31.40
N SER A 248 -2.90 30.11 30.50
CA SER A 248 -1.50 30.47 30.79
C SER A 248 -1.21 31.96 30.69
N THR A 249 -2.11 32.72 30.05
CA THR A 249 -1.95 34.14 29.74
C THR A 249 -3.27 34.85 29.92
N GLU A 250 -3.29 36.07 30.45
CA GLU A 250 -4.52 36.86 30.62
C GLU A 250 -5.06 37.45 29.29
N PHE A 251 -4.84 36.75 28.17
CA PHE A 251 -5.26 37.20 26.85
C PHE A 251 -6.77 37.07 26.63
N SER A 252 -7.30 37.93 25.74
CA SER A 252 -8.66 37.79 25.21
C SER A 252 -8.76 36.53 24.34
N TRP A 253 -9.98 36.00 24.19
CA TRP A 253 -10.24 34.81 23.36
C TRP A 253 -9.71 34.98 21.94
N THR A 254 -9.95 36.13 21.32
CA THR A 254 -9.49 36.43 19.96
C THR A 254 -7.97 36.35 19.85
N LYS A 255 -7.22 36.91 20.82
CA LYS A 255 -5.76 36.85 20.83
C LYS A 255 -5.26 35.42 21.03
N SER A 256 -5.84 34.68 21.98
CA SER A 256 -5.46 33.29 22.22
C SER A 256 -5.71 32.39 21.02
N PHE A 257 -6.85 32.55 20.34
CA PHE A 257 -7.16 31.82 19.11
C PHE A 257 -6.20 32.16 17.97
N LEU A 258 -5.91 33.45 17.76
CA LEU A 258 -4.95 33.89 16.75
C LEU A 258 -3.57 33.26 16.99
N ILE A 259 -3.06 33.34 18.21
CA ILE A 259 -1.76 32.78 18.59
C ILE A 259 -1.76 31.26 18.42
N ALA A 260 -2.81 30.58 18.88
CA ALA A 260 -2.94 29.13 18.76
C ALA A 260 -2.97 28.66 17.30
N ALA A 261 -3.77 29.31 16.45
CA ALA A 261 -3.87 28.96 15.04
C ALA A 261 -2.54 29.18 14.31
N VAL A 262 -1.89 30.33 14.49
CA VAL A 262 -0.61 30.63 13.86
C VAL A 262 0.48 29.65 14.34
N ALA A 263 0.56 29.40 15.64
CA ALA A 263 1.54 28.45 16.19
C ALA A 263 1.29 27.02 15.68
N TYR A 264 0.03 26.61 15.59
CA TYR A 264 -0.34 25.30 15.07
C TYR A 264 0.05 25.13 13.60
N PHE A 265 -0.32 26.05 12.72
CA PHE A 265 0.04 25.97 11.30
C PHE A 265 1.55 26.08 11.07
N ALA A 266 2.25 26.97 11.79
CA ALA A 266 3.70 27.04 11.71
C ALA A 266 4.36 25.72 12.15
N SER A 267 3.87 25.11 13.23
CA SER A 267 4.35 23.79 13.66
C SER A 267 4.05 22.67 12.66
N LEU A 268 2.91 22.74 11.95
CA LEU A 268 2.57 21.81 10.86
C LEU A 268 3.56 21.92 9.70
N MET A 269 3.91 23.15 9.30
CA MET A 269 4.87 23.34 8.20
C MET A 269 6.26 22.82 8.56
N ILE A 270 6.72 23.06 9.80
CA ILE A 270 8.02 22.54 10.27
C ILE A 270 8.01 21.02 10.33
N GLU A 271 6.95 20.43 10.86
CA GLU A 271 6.81 18.97 10.94
C GLU A 271 6.83 18.34 9.54
N SER A 272 6.08 18.89 8.58
CA SER A 272 6.11 18.43 7.18
C SER A 272 7.51 18.55 6.58
N PHE A 273 8.23 19.66 6.82
CA PHE A 273 9.59 19.81 6.31
C PHE A 273 10.59 18.81 6.89
N ILE A 274 10.42 18.42 8.16
CA ILE A 274 11.31 17.45 8.83
C ILE A 274 11.00 16.01 8.40
N LEU A 275 9.73 15.68 8.22
CA LEU A 275 9.29 14.31 7.98
C LEU A 275 9.15 13.94 6.50
N GLY A 276 9.16 14.93 5.59
CA GLY A 276 8.98 14.74 4.15
C GLY A 276 7.52 14.77 3.76
#